data_AF-A0A423PRR7-F1
#
_entry.id   AF-A0A423PRR7-F1
#
_cell.length_a   1.000
_cell.length_b   1.000
_cell.length_c   1.000
_cell.angle_alpha   90.00
_cell.angle_beta   90.00
_cell.angle_gamma   90.00
#
_symmetry.space_group_name_H-M   'P 1'
#
loop_
_entity.id
_entity.type
_entity.pdbx_description
1 polymer ?
#
loop_
_entity_poly.entity_id
_entity_poly.type
_entity_poly.pdbx_seq_one_letter_code
_entity_poly.pdbx_strand_id
1 'polypeptide(L)'
;MSDAPIAIDVSDKSDDEVFALINTARLVLYSGKGTKPLFGKWLDMDDADCLRGVLGAPREWFAFERKRFFEVAYAHQFDLPLVPRRDVWADNASWTPTNPRASTAPLSRSTLDLEFMEAFGFSDRAWDNGIFHSSGLVSRVKRGQGLSEEDKLRAYFGLAMIGFTNPEAFFVDA
;
A
#
# COMPACT_ATOMS: atom_id res chain seq x y z
N MET A 1 8.52 -20.13 -17.04
CA MET A 1 7.55 -19.02 -16.91
C MET A 1 8.31 -17.85 -16.34
N SER A 2 8.07 -16.62 -16.81
CA SER A 2 8.91 -15.45 -16.46
C SER A 2 8.62 -14.92 -15.06
N ASP A 3 9.67 -14.61 -14.30
CA ASP A 3 9.68 -13.98 -12.97
C ASP A 3 9.25 -12.49 -13.00
N ALA A 4 8.44 -12.10 -13.98
CA ALA A 4 8.04 -10.72 -14.17
C ALA A 4 6.95 -10.36 -13.13
N PRO A 5 7.10 -9.23 -12.42
CA PRO A 5 6.04 -8.70 -11.59
C PRO A 5 4.84 -8.33 -12.45
N ILE A 6 3.65 -8.63 -11.95
CA ILE A 6 2.37 -8.24 -12.55
C ILE A 6 1.61 -7.37 -11.56
N ALA A 7 1.03 -6.28 -12.04
CA ALA A 7 0.25 -5.34 -11.25
C ALA A 7 -1.20 -5.26 -11.75
N ILE A 8 -2.12 -4.87 -10.86
CA ILE A 8 -3.49 -4.51 -11.21
C ILE A 8 -3.47 -3.11 -11.82
N ASP A 9 -3.93 -2.96 -13.06
CA ASP A 9 -4.04 -1.64 -13.68
C ASP A 9 -5.18 -0.83 -13.04
N VAL A 10 -4.77 0.24 -12.35
CA VAL A 10 -5.62 1.25 -11.72
C VAL A 10 -5.25 2.66 -12.18
N SER A 11 -4.52 2.79 -13.29
CA SER A 11 -3.98 4.06 -13.77
C SER A 11 -5.04 5.10 -14.14
N ASP A 12 -6.26 4.65 -14.45
CA ASP A 12 -7.43 5.47 -14.75
C ASP A 12 -8.38 5.63 -13.55
N LYS A 13 -7.97 5.21 -12.35
CA LYS A 13 -8.75 5.29 -11.10
C LYS A 13 -8.17 6.34 -10.16
N SER A 14 -9.04 6.96 -9.37
CA SER A 14 -8.65 7.88 -8.30
C SER A 14 -8.08 7.14 -7.08
N ASP A 15 -7.34 7.86 -6.24
CA ASP A 15 -6.78 7.28 -5.00
C ASP A 15 -7.89 6.72 -4.09
N ASP A 16 -9.02 7.42 -3.96
CA ASP A 16 -10.18 6.96 -3.18
C ASP A 16 -10.77 5.65 -3.72
N GLU A 17 -10.82 5.51 -5.05
CA GLU A 17 -11.27 4.31 -5.75
C GLU A 17 -10.32 3.12 -5.52
N VAL A 18 -9.02 3.37 -5.50
CA VAL A 18 -7.99 2.37 -5.17
C VAL A 18 -8.08 1.96 -3.70
N PHE A 19 -8.23 2.93 -2.79
CA PHE A 19 -8.44 2.64 -1.37
C PHE A 19 -9.74 1.86 -1.12
N ALA A 20 -10.80 2.19 -1.84
CA ALA A 20 -12.06 1.46 -1.76
C ALA A 20 -11.90 0.01 -2.27
N LEU A 21 -11.13 -0.22 -3.34
CA LEU A 21 -10.80 -1.57 -3.83
C LEU A 21 -10.05 -2.39 -2.76
N ILE A 22 -9.00 -1.82 -2.17
CA ILE A 22 -8.21 -2.49 -1.12
C ILE A 22 -9.09 -2.80 0.10
N ASN A 23 -9.94 -1.86 0.51
CA ASN A 23 -10.86 -2.06 1.62
C ASN A 23 -11.91 -3.13 1.32
N THR A 24 -12.47 -3.16 0.11
CA THR A 24 -13.40 -4.20 -0.33
C THR A 24 -12.73 -5.59 -0.29
N ALA A 25 -11.50 -5.72 -0.80
CA ALA A 25 -10.78 -6.98 -0.75
C ALA A 25 -10.49 -7.43 0.69
N ARG A 26 -10.06 -6.50 1.55
CA ARG A 26 -9.83 -6.76 2.98
C ARG A 26 -11.10 -7.19 3.70
N LEU A 27 -12.24 -6.55 3.44
CA LEU A 27 -13.53 -6.91 4.05
C LEU A 27 -13.98 -8.30 3.64
N VAL A 28 -13.72 -8.71 2.39
CA VAL A 28 -14.03 -10.06 1.95
C VAL A 28 -13.10 -11.06 2.63
N LEU A 29 -11.79 -10.80 2.64
CA LEU A 29 -10.75 -11.68 3.20
C LEU A 29 -10.68 -11.72 4.73
N TYR A 30 -11.37 -10.82 5.45
CA TYR A 30 -11.28 -10.73 6.91
C TYR A 30 -12.66 -10.79 7.59
N SER A 31 -12.78 -11.66 8.60
CA SER A 31 -14.05 -11.87 9.32
C SER A 31 -14.22 -11.03 10.60
N GLY A 32 -13.33 -10.08 10.88
CA GLY A 32 -13.44 -9.23 12.08
C GLY A 32 -12.73 -9.75 13.34
N LYS A 33 -12.37 -11.04 13.39
CA LYS A 33 -11.89 -11.72 14.62
C LYS A 33 -10.41 -12.14 14.59
N GLY A 34 -9.62 -11.58 13.69
CA GLY A 34 -8.24 -12.06 13.45
C GLY A 34 -8.18 -13.37 12.65
N THR A 35 -9.33 -13.91 12.24
CA THR A 35 -9.44 -15.21 11.57
C THR A 35 -9.78 -15.05 10.10
N LYS A 36 -8.99 -15.69 9.24
CA LYS A 36 -9.28 -15.81 7.81
C LYS A 36 -10.59 -16.60 7.60
N PRO A 37 -11.51 -16.13 6.75
CA PRO A 37 -12.71 -16.85 6.36
C PRO A 37 -12.31 -18.13 5.60
N LEU A 38 -13.26 -19.07 5.53
CA LEU A 38 -13.01 -20.41 5.02
C LEU A 38 -12.45 -20.41 3.59
N PHE A 39 -12.99 -19.57 2.72
CA PHE A 39 -12.52 -19.46 1.34
C PHE A 39 -11.09 -18.88 1.25
N GLY A 40 -10.72 -17.90 2.09
CA GLY A 40 -9.37 -17.35 2.14
C GLY A 40 -8.34 -18.39 2.61
N LYS A 41 -8.74 -19.33 3.47
CA LYS A 41 -7.93 -20.51 3.82
C LYS A 41 -7.82 -21.50 2.66
N TRP A 42 -8.89 -21.74 1.91
CA TRP A 42 -8.88 -22.67 0.77
C TRP A 42 -7.99 -22.19 -0.37
N LEU A 43 -7.92 -20.88 -0.60
CA LEU A 43 -7.11 -20.27 -1.65
C LEU A 43 -5.72 -19.83 -1.16
N ASP A 44 -5.42 -20.06 0.12
CA ASP A 44 -4.21 -19.61 0.82
C ASP A 44 -3.91 -18.13 0.54
N MET A 45 -4.91 -17.27 0.75
CA MET A 45 -4.80 -15.82 0.50
C MET A 45 -4.67 -15.04 1.81
N ASP A 46 -3.96 -13.92 1.78
CA ASP A 46 -3.92 -12.93 2.85
C ASP A 46 -4.35 -11.52 2.38
N ASP A 47 -4.70 -10.64 3.32
CA ASP A 47 -5.14 -9.26 3.01
C ASP A 47 -4.02 -8.47 2.29
N ALA A 48 -2.76 -8.82 2.54
CA ALA A 48 -1.59 -8.16 1.95
C ALA A 48 -1.40 -8.55 0.47
N ASP A 49 -1.93 -9.68 0.01
CA ASP A 49 -1.90 -10.10 -1.40
C ASP A 49 -2.65 -9.12 -2.30
N CYS A 50 -3.70 -8.46 -1.79
CA CYS A 50 -4.38 -7.41 -2.54
C CYS A 50 -3.45 -6.21 -2.80
N LEU A 51 -2.76 -5.78 -1.74
CA LEU A 51 -1.82 -4.68 -1.82
C LEU A 51 -0.63 -5.04 -2.73
N ARG A 52 -0.11 -6.27 -2.61
CA ARG A 52 0.93 -6.79 -3.51
C ARG A 52 0.47 -6.84 -4.96
N GLY A 53 -0.79 -7.17 -5.21
CA GLY A 53 -1.39 -7.17 -6.54
C GLY A 53 -1.44 -5.78 -7.16
N VAL A 54 -1.76 -4.75 -6.38
CA VAL A 54 -1.76 -3.35 -6.84
C VAL A 54 -0.34 -2.83 -7.06
N LEU A 55 0.60 -3.18 -6.19
CA LEU A 55 1.99 -2.68 -6.22
C LEU A 55 2.93 -3.46 -7.16
N GLY A 56 2.49 -4.62 -7.67
CA GLY A 56 3.27 -5.48 -8.55
C GLY A 56 3.98 -6.60 -7.80
N ALA A 57 3.51 -7.84 -7.96
CA ALA A 57 4.17 -9.05 -7.42
C ALA A 57 4.34 -10.12 -8.50
N PRO A 58 5.31 -11.04 -8.36
CA PRO A 58 5.64 -12.01 -9.40
C PRO A 58 4.45 -12.87 -9.81
N ARG A 59 4.37 -13.23 -11.11
CA ARG A 59 3.22 -13.96 -11.67
C ARG A 59 2.93 -15.29 -10.95
N GLU A 60 3.95 -15.96 -10.44
CA GLU A 60 3.86 -17.20 -9.67
C GLU A 60 3.26 -17.05 -8.27
N TRP A 61 3.20 -15.84 -7.70
CA TRP A 61 2.52 -15.57 -6.42
C TRP A 61 0.99 -15.59 -6.57
N PHE A 62 0.48 -15.35 -7.78
CA PHE A 62 -0.94 -15.29 -8.06
C PHE A 62 -1.40 -16.49 -8.89
N ALA A 63 -1.81 -17.55 -8.20
CA ALA A 63 -2.56 -18.66 -8.77
C ALA A 63 -3.83 -18.18 -9.49
N PHE A 64 -4.34 -19.00 -10.41
CA PHE A 64 -5.51 -18.65 -11.24
C PHE A 64 -6.71 -18.22 -10.40
N GLU A 65 -6.97 -18.94 -9.32
CA GLU A 65 -8.07 -18.70 -8.38
C GLU A 65 -7.93 -17.34 -7.68
N ARG A 66 -6.70 -16.98 -7.28
CA ARG A 66 -6.41 -15.67 -6.67
C ARG A 66 -6.68 -14.54 -7.66
N LYS A 67 -6.29 -14.70 -8.93
CA LYS A 67 -6.59 -13.73 -10.00
C LYS A 67 -8.09 -13.56 -10.22
N ARG A 68 -8.84 -14.66 -10.28
CA ARG A 68 -10.31 -14.61 -10.42
C ARG A 68 -10.97 -13.85 -9.27
N PHE A 69 -10.49 -14.01 -8.04
CA PHE A 69 -11.00 -13.27 -6.90
C PHE A 69 -10.77 -11.76 -7.05
N PHE A 70 -9.56 -11.36 -7.40
CA PHE A 70 -9.24 -9.94 -7.60
C PHE A 70 -10.01 -9.31 -8.76
N GLU A 71 -10.22 -10.03 -9.87
CA GLU A 71 -11.07 -9.55 -10.97
C GLU A 71 -12.52 -9.32 -10.50
N VAL A 72 -13.06 -10.16 -9.62
CA VAL A 72 -14.40 -9.99 -9.05
C VAL A 72 -14.47 -8.79 -8.11
N ALA A 73 -13.47 -8.63 -7.23
CA ALA A 73 -13.39 -7.47 -6.35
C ALA A 73 -13.26 -6.16 -7.13
N TYR A 74 -12.43 -6.16 -8.18
CA TYR A 74 -12.25 -5.04 -9.10
C TYR A 74 -13.55 -4.70 -9.83
N ALA A 75 -14.21 -5.71 -10.41
CA ALA A 75 -15.48 -5.50 -11.11
C ALA A 75 -16.59 -5.01 -10.18
N HIS A 76 -16.66 -5.55 -8.96
CA HIS A 76 -17.61 -5.11 -7.95
C HIS A 76 -17.35 -3.65 -7.52
N GLN A 77 -16.08 -3.30 -7.25
CA GLN A 77 -15.73 -1.97 -6.76
C GLN A 77 -16.05 -0.86 -7.76
N PHE A 78 -15.86 -1.13 -9.05
CA PHE A 78 -16.01 -0.16 -10.13
C PHE A 78 -17.30 -0.32 -10.94
N ASP A 79 -18.26 -1.09 -10.42
CA ASP A 79 -19.55 -1.37 -11.07
C ASP A 79 -19.40 -1.83 -12.55
N LEU A 80 -18.48 -2.76 -12.77
CA LEU A 80 -18.17 -3.32 -14.08
C LEU A 80 -18.84 -4.69 -14.26
N PRO A 81 -19.11 -5.13 -15.51
CA PRO A 81 -19.62 -6.46 -15.77
C PRO A 81 -18.70 -7.58 -15.22
N LEU A 82 -19.29 -8.59 -14.58
CA LEU A 82 -18.60 -9.77 -14.04
C LEU A 82 -18.17 -10.75 -15.15
N VAL A 83 -17.19 -10.34 -15.95
CA VAL A 83 -16.55 -11.14 -17.01
C VAL A 83 -15.05 -11.28 -16.75
N PRO A 84 -14.35 -12.27 -17.34
CA PRO A 84 -12.89 -12.34 -17.21
C PRO A 84 -12.19 -11.08 -17.72
N ARG A 85 -11.36 -10.46 -16.86
CA ARG A 85 -10.66 -9.21 -17.14
C ARG A 85 -9.15 -9.42 -17.16
N ARG A 86 -8.65 -9.96 -18.26
CA ARG A 86 -7.20 -10.24 -18.44
C ARG A 86 -6.37 -8.96 -18.56
N ASP A 87 -7.02 -7.87 -18.97
CA ASP A 87 -6.51 -6.49 -19.02
C ASP A 87 -6.13 -5.95 -17.64
N VAL A 88 -6.80 -6.40 -16.58
CA VAL A 88 -6.44 -6.03 -15.19
C VAL A 88 -5.02 -6.46 -14.85
N TRP A 89 -4.49 -7.49 -15.50
CA TRP A 89 -3.17 -8.06 -15.20
C TRP A 89 -2.07 -7.62 -16.18
N ALA A 90 -2.26 -6.51 -16.90
CA ALA A 90 -1.40 -6.09 -18.00
C ALA A 90 -0.17 -5.26 -17.57
N ASP A 91 0.93 -5.45 -18.30
CA ASP A 91 2.27 -4.93 -18.03
C ASP A 91 2.38 -3.39 -18.15
N ASN A 92 3.01 -2.78 -17.12
CA ASN A 92 3.53 -1.40 -16.99
C ASN A 92 2.64 -0.34 -16.31
N ALA A 93 2.94 0.02 -15.05
CA ALA A 93 2.62 1.35 -14.50
C ALA A 93 3.61 1.77 -13.41
N SER A 94 4.13 3.01 -13.49
CA SER A 94 4.91 3.68 -12.46
C SER A 94 3.97 4.41 -11.50
N TRP A 95 3.69 3.83 -10.34
CA TRP A 95 2.87 4.46 -9.28
C TRP A 95 3.70 5.49 -8.50
N THR A 96 3.14 6.67 -8.27
CA THR A 96 3.75 7.76 -7.49
C THR A 96 2.71 8.31 -6.52
N PRO A 97 2.86 8.14 -5.20
CA PRO A 97 1.86 8.62 -4.23
C PRO A 97 1.87 10.14 -4.12
N THR A 98 0.67 10.73 -4.00
CA THR A 98 0.46 12.18 -3.86
C THR A 98 -0.15 12.52 -2.50
N ASN A 99 0.54 13.31 -1.68
CA ASN A 99 -0.01 13.85 -0.42
C ASN A 99 -0.38 15.33 -0.61
N PRO A 100 -1.66 15.73 -0.50
CA PRO A 100 -2.06 17.13 -0.66
C PRO A 100 -1.56 18.06 0.46
N ARG A 101 -1.07 17.50 1.57
CA ARG A 101 -0.47 18.26 2.68
C ARG A 101 1.05 18.31 2.62
N ALA A 102 1.66 17.68 1.62
CA ALA A 102 3.11 17.63 1.46
C ALA A 102 3.73 19.01 1.64
N SER A 103 4.66 19.11 2.57
CA SER A 103 5.35 20.35 2.87
C SER A 103 6.34 20.68 1.77
N THR A 104 6.41 21.97 1.41
CA THR A 104 7.51 22.52 0.61
C THR A 104 8.61 23.12 1.47
N ALA A 105 8.50 23.04 2.80
CA ALA A 105 9.48 23.56 3.73
C ALA A 105 10.69 22.63 3.85
N PRO A 106 11.83 23.14 4.36
CA PRO A 106 12.99 22.29 4.63
C PRO A 106 12.64 21.18 5.63
N LEU A 107 13.21 19.99 5.42
CA LEU A 107 13.01 18.81 6.27
C LEU A 107 13.22 19.11 7.77
N SER A 108 14.13 20.04 8.09
CA SER A 108 14.39 20.47 9.47
C SER A 108 13.18 21.09 10.19
N ARG A 109 12.18 21.54 9.44
CA ARG A 109 10.93 22.10 9.94
C ARG A 109 9.72 21.19 9.71
N SER A 110 9.94 20.02 9.11
CA SER A 110 8.88 19.07 8.79
C SER A 110 8.78 17.96 9.83
N THR A 111 7.60 17.35 9.90
CA THR A 111 7.32 16.10 10.62
C THR A 111 6.71 15.08 9.66
N LEU A 112 6.69 13.80 10.05
CA LEU A 112 5.99 12.77 9.27
C LEU A 112 4.48 12.98 9.33
N ASP A 113 3.84 12.87 8.16
CA ASP A 113 2.40 12.84 8.04
C ASP A 113 1.88 11.44 8.39
N LEU A 114 1.60 11.23 9.67
CA LEU A 114 1.16 9.94 10.18
C LEU A 114 -0.19 9.51 9.59
N GLU A 115 -1.08 10.44 9.30
CA GLU A 115 -2.39 10.12 8.73
C GLU A 115 -2.25 9.73 7.26
N PHE A 116 -1.36 10.38 6.50
CA PHE A 116 -1.01 9.93 5.15
C PHE A 116 -0.33 8.55 5.19
N MET A 117 0.57 8.31 6.14
CA MET A 117 1.19 7.00 6.34
C MET A 117 0.19 5.91 6.73
N GLU A 118 -0.80 6.24 7.55
CA GLU A 118 -1.88 5.34 7.96
C GLU A 118 -2.80 4.99 6.79
N ALA A 119 -2.94 5.87 5.79
CA ALA A 119 -3.69 5.58 4.58
C ALA A 119 -3.13 4.35 3.83
N PHE A 120 -1.81 4.13 3.85
CA PHE A 120 -1.19 2.93 3.26
C PHE A 120 -1.47 1.64 4.04
N GLY A 121 -2.13 1.72 5.22
CA GLY A 121 -2.61 0.55 5.96
C GLY A 121 -1.51 -0.27 6.64
N PHE A 122 -0.28 0.22 6.69
CA PHE A 122 0.83 -0.46 7.37
C PHE A 122 0.81 -0.20 8.87
N SER A 123 1.12 -1.24 9.65
CA SER A 123 1.32 -1.09 11.10
C SER A 123 2.53 -0.21 11.41
N ASP A 124 2.52 0.48 12.56
CA ASP A 124 3.68 1.25 13.07
C ASP A 124 4.97 0.41 13.05
N ARG A 125 4.88 -0.88 13.39
CA ARG A 125 6.02 -1.80 13.38
C ARG A 125 6.58 -2.04 11.98
N ALA A 126 5.72 -2.06 10.96
CA ALA A 126 6.11 -2.23 9.57
C ALA A 126 6.79 -0.98 9.03
N TRP A 127 6.30 0.22 9.38
CA TRP A 127 7.00 1.48 9.11
C TRP A 127 8.37 1.53 9.80
N ASP A 128 8.39 1.33 11.11
CA ASP A 128 9.59 1.43 11.93
C ASP A 128 10.69 0.45 11.50
N ASN A 129 10.38 -0.84 11.39
CA ASN A 129 11.40 -1.87 11.13
C ASN A 129 11.56 -2.22 9.65
N GLY A 130 10.49 -2.09 8.87
CA GLY A 130 10.45 -2.49 7.47
C GLY A 130 10.87 -1.39 6.50
N ILE A 131 10.64 -0.12 6.87
CA ILE A 131 10.86 1.02 5.96
C ILE A 131 11.92 1.97 6.52
N PHE A 132 11.78 2.42 7.77
CA PHE A 132 12.71 3.38 8.37
C PHE A 132 13.93 2.74 9.04
N HIS A 133 13.92 1.43 9.25
CA HIS A 133 14.96 0.70 9.98
C HIS A 133 15.33 1.35 11.34
N SER A 134 14.32 1.87 12.05
CA SER A 134 14.46 2.58 13.32
C SER A 134 13.43 2.08 14.31
N SER A 135 13.85 1.72 15.52
CA SER A 135 12.93 1.23 16.54
C SER A 135 12.09 2.38 17.12
N GLY A 136 10.77 2.34 16.92
CA GLY A 136 9.83 3.23 17.60
C GLY A 136 9.82 4.66 17.09
N LEU A 137 10.23 4.92 15.84
CA LEU A 137 10.19 6.25 15.24
C LEU A 137 8.74 6.76 15.17
N VAL A 138 7.83 5.99 14.58
CA VAL A 138 6.39 6.31 14.49
C VAL A 138 5.78 6.51 15.87
N SER A 139 6.12 5.63 16.83
CA SER A 139 5.65 5.74 18.22
C SER A 139 6.13 7.00 18.95
N ARG A 140 7.30 7.56 18.58
CA ARG A 140 7.81 8.83 19.13
C ARG A 140 7.04 10.02 18.55
N VAL A 141 6.75 10.01 17.26
CA VAL A 141 5.94 11.05 16.61
C VAL A 141 4.52 11.09 17.20
N LYS A 142 3.87 9.94 17.36
CA LYS A 142 2.52 9.84 17.98
C LYS A 142 2.44 10.42 19.40
N ARG A 143 3.56 10.42 20.13
CA ARG A 143 3.66 10.98 21.49
C ARG A 143 4.05 12.47 21.51
N GLY A 144 4.15 13.11 20.34
CA GLY A 144 4.49 14.53 20.22
C GLY A 144 5.96 14.85 20.56
N GLN A 145 6.84 13.85 20.55
CA GLN A 145 8.25 14.03 20.95
C GLN A 145 9.12 14.71 19.88
N GLY A 146 8.54 15.00 18.71
CA GLY A 146 9.28 15.49 17.55
C GLY A 146 10.25 14.45 16.98
N LEU A 147 10.76 14.72 15.78
CA LEU A 147 11.83 13.92 15.18
C LEU A 147 13.15 14.68 15.27
N SER A 148 14.22 13.96 15.63
CA SER A 148 15.57 14.47 15.46
C SER A 148 15.89 14.63 13.97
N GLU A 149 16.83 15.50 13.61
CA GLU A 149 17.27 15.65 12.21
C GLU A 149 17.78 14.33 11.61
N GLU A 150 18.43 13.49 12.41
CA GLU A 150 18.90 12.16 11.98
C GLU A 150 17.73 11.22 11.66
N ASP A 151 16.68 11.21 12.50
CA ASP A 151 15.51 10.36 12.28
C ASP A 151 14.72 10.81 11.03
N LYS A 152 14.67 12.11 10.73
CA LYS A 152 14.03 12.62 9.50
C LYS A 152 14.78 12.19 8.25
N LEU A 153 16.11 12.33 8.26
CA LEU A 153 16.95 11.86 7.15
C LEU A 153 16.82 10.35 6.95
N ARG A 154 16.81 9.57 8.05
CA ARG A 154 16.62 8.12 7.99
C ARG A 154 15.25 7.75 7.40
N ALA A 155 14.18 8.45 7.78
CA ALA A 155 12.86 8.23 7.20
C ALA A 155 12.82 8.55 5.70
N TYR A 156 13.41 9.68 5.29
CA TYR A 156 13.49 10.09 3.89
C TYR A 156 14.23 9.06 3.03
N PHE A 157 15.40 8.60 3.47
CA PHE A 157 16.16 7.58 2.76
C PHE A 157 15.44 6.24 2.73
N GLY A 158 14.80 5.82 3.82
CA GLY A 158 14.02 4.58 3.86
C GLY A 158 12.92 4.55 2.81
N LEU A 159 12.16 5.64 2.68
CA LEU A 159 11.12 5.79 1.66
C LEU A 159 11.69 5.75 0.24
N ALA A 160 12.78 6.48 -0.01
CA ALA A 160 13.45 6.48 -1.31
C ALA A 160 13.95 5.08 -1.69
N MET A 161 14.53 4.35 -0.72
CA MET A 161 15.11 3.03 -0.93
C MET A 161 14.07 1.95 -1.23
N ILE A 162 12.83 2.10 -0.74
CA ILE A 162 11.73 1.17 -1.06
C ILE A 162 10.95 1.55 -2.32
N GLY A 163 11.45 2.52 -3.08
CA GLY A 163 10.93 2.85 -4.41
C GLY A 163 9.90 3.97 -4.45
N PHE A 164 9.69 4.72 -3.35
CA PHE A 164 8.91 5.95 -3.43
C PHE A 164 9.69 7.01 -4.21
N THR A 165 9.16 7.37 -5.38
CA THR A 165 9.75 8.34 -6.32
C THR A 165 9.71 9.78 -5.79
N ASN A 166 8.80 10.06 -4.84
CA ASN A 166 8.67 11.33 -4.13
C ASN A 166 8.55 11.09 -2.61
N PRO A 167 9.68 10.90 -1.90
CA PRO A 167 9.68 10.69 -0.45
C PRO A 167 9.20 11.92 0.34
N GLU A 168 9.38 13.13 -0.19
CA GLU A 168 8.94 14.38 0.46
C GLU A 168 7.41 14.46 0.65
N ALA A 169 6.63 13.71 -0.12
CA ALA A 169 5.19 13.58 0.09
C ALA A 169 4.80 13.05 1.49
N PHE A 170 5.70 12.37 2.19
CA PHE A 170 5.44 11.84 3.55
C PHE A 170 5.69 12.85 4.67
N PHE A 171 6.07 14.08 4.34
CA PHE A 171 6.44 15.11 5.31
C PHE A 171 5.51 16.32 5.22
N VAL A 172 5.10 16.85 6.38
CA VAL A 172 4.23 18.03 6.54
C VAL A 172 4.89 19.06 7.44
N ASP A 173 4.43 20.31 7.38
CA ASP A 173 4.87 21.35 8.31
C ASP A 173 4.40 21.01 9.72
N ALA A 174 5.34 21.04 10.67
CA ALA A 174 5.13 20.70 12.07
C ALA A 174 4.55 21.87 12.90
#